data_AF-A0A2N9MS39-F1
#
_entry.id   AF-A0A2N9MS39-F1
#
_cell.length_a   1.000
_cell.length_b   1.000
_cell.length_c   1.000
_cell.angle_alpha   90.00
_cell.angle_beta   90.00
_cell.angle_gamma   90.00
#
_symmetry.space_group_name_H-M   'P 1'
#
loop_
_entity.id
_entity.type
_entity.pdbx_description
1 polymer ?
#
loop_
_entity_poly.entity_id
_entity_poly.type
_entity_poly.pdbx_seq_one_letter_code
_entity_poly.pdbx_strand_id
1 'polypeptide(L)'
;MPLPGRVGWLGGGTFLDEWGGLVAGLAESHEVLAALVGGCQKVQGQQGYYRAIAGMRSASLGAFERAAARMPNATQRLLRGAELRKLIDVPRVSFESMMRKRARAALARFGGR
;
A
#
# COMPACT_ATOMS: atom_id res chain seq x y z
N MET A 1 -32.87 -4.85 -16.14
CA MET A 1 -31.92 -5.20 -17.21
C MET A 1 -30.74 -4.22 -17.15
N PRO A 2 -29.57 -4.60 -16.59
CA PRO A 2 -28.41 -3.72 -16.52
C PRO A 2 -27.50 -3.92 -17.74
N LEU A 3 -26.93 -2.84 -18.25
CA LEU A 3 -26.03 -2.85 -19.41
C LEU A 3 -24.70 -3.55 -19.05
N PRO A 4 -24.19 -4.45 -19.91
CA PRO A 4 -22.89 -5.09 -19.73
C PRO A 4 -21.78 -4.15 -20.23
N GLY A 5 -20.70 -4.00 -19.47
CA GLY A 5 -19.44 -3.48 -20.02
C GLY A 5 -18.85 -2.19 -19.43
N ARG A 6 -19.36 -1.66 -18.31
CA ARG A 6 -18.57 -0.69 -17.52
C ARG A 6 -17.99 -1.38 -16.30
N VAL A 7 -16.84 -2.02 -16.47
CA VAL A 7 -15.86 -2.17 -15.38
C VAL A 7 -15.67 -0.75 -14.83
N GLY A 8 -16.16 -0.53 -13.61
CA GLY A 8 -16.16 0.76 -12.96
C GLY A 8 -14.75 1.26 -12.69
N TRP A 9 -14.12 1.89 -13.68
CA TRP A 9 -13.04 2.87 -13.47
C TRP A 9 -13.66 4.22 -13.07
N LEU A 10 -14.59 4.21 -12.13
CA LEU A 10 -15.17 5.44 -11.57
C LEU A 10 -14.35 5.84 -10.35
N GLY A 11 -13.25 6.54 -10.62
CA GLY A 11 -12.60 7.50 -9.72
C GLY A 11 -12.08 7.00 -8.38
N GLY A 12 -10.77 6.76 -8.26
CA GLY A 12 -10.09 6.90 -6.97
C GLY A 12 -8.99 5.90 -6.60
N GLY A 13 -8.63 4.92 -7.44
CA GLY A 13 -7.54 3.98 -7.17
C GLY A 13 -6.14 4.60 -7.35
N THR A 14 -5.87 5.80 -6.84
CA THR A 14 -4.48 6.25 -6.74
C THR A 14 -3.90 5.56 -5.53
N PHE A 15 -2.79 4.85 -5.74
CA PHE A 15 -2.00 4.09 -4.74
C PHE A 15 -2.42 2.64 -4.51
N LEU A 16 -1.43 1.80 -4.18
CA LEU A 16 -1.55 0.33 -4.17
C LEU A 16 -2.43 -0.24 -3.04
N ASP A 17 -3.21 0.58 -2.34
CA ASP A 17 -4.13 0.17 -1.27
C ASP A 17 -5.15 -0.89 -1.76
N GLU A 18 -5.84 -0.62 -2.86
CA GLU A 18 -6.85 -1.54 -3.41
C GLU A 18 -6.22 -2.84 -3.88
N TRP A 19 -5.08 -2.75 -4.57
CA TRP A 19 -4.30 -3.92 -4.96
C TRP A 19 -3.86 -4.74 -3.73
N GLY A 20 -3.40 -4.08 -2.68
CA GLY A 20 -3.06 -4.72 -1.41
C GLY A 20 -4.26 -5.44 -0.79
N GLY A 21 -5.45 -4.84 -0.84
CA GLY A 21 -6.68 -5.49 -0.39
C GLY A 21 -6.97 -6.80 -1.16
N LEU A 22 -6.76 -6.82 -2.47
CA LEU A 22 -6.90 -8.04 -3.28
C LEU A 22 -5.85 -9.09 -2.90
N VAL A 23 -4.60 -8.67 -2.72
CA VAL A 23 -3.49 -9.57 -2.35
C VAL A 23 -3.73 -10.25 -1.00
N ALA A 24 -4.39 -9.59 -0.04
CA ALA A 24 -4.72 -10.19 1.25
C ALA A 24 -5.62 -11.43 1.16
N GLY A 25 -6.37 -11.59 0.06
CA GLY A 25 -7.21 -12.75 -0.19
C GLY A 25 -6.46 -13.96 -0.78
N LEU A 26 -5.20 -13.79 -1.18
CA LEU A 26 -4.41 -14.88 -1.78
C LEU A 26 -3.91 -15.88 -0.72
N ALA A 27 -3.85 -17.16 -1.09
CA ALA A 27 -3.33 -18.21 -0.22
C ALA A 27 -1.85 -17.98 0.16
N GLU A 28 -1.09 -17.42 -0.79
CA GLU A 28 0.33 -17.09 -0.70
C GLU A 28 0.58 -15.63 -0.29
N SER A 29 -0.43 -14.94 0.27
CA SER A 29 -0.33 -13.54 0.70
C SER A 29 0.87 -13.24 1.61
N HIS A 30 1.32 -14.21 2.41
CA HIS A 30 2.53 -14.12 3.24
C HIS A 30 3.83 -13.92 2.45
N GLU A 31 3.97 -14.52 1.27
CA GLU A 31 5.16 -14.35 0.41
C GLU A 31 5.18 -12.95 -0.19
N VAL A 32 4.02 -12.48 -0.66
CA VAL A 32 3.86 -11.13 -1.20
C VAL A 32 4.11 -10.09 -0.10
N LEU A 33 3.55 -10.29 1.10
CA LEU A 33 3.82 -9.42 2.25
C LEU A 33 5.31 -9.38 2.58
N ALA A 34 6.00 -10.52 2.57
CA ALA A 34 7.42 -10.59 2.85
C ALA A 34 8.25 -9.83 1.80
N ALA A 35 7.90 -9.99 0.51
CA ALA A 35 8.54 -9.29 -0.59
C ALA A 35 8.32 -7.77 -0.50
N LEU A 36 7.11 -7.30 -0.16
CA LEU A 36 6.81 -5.88 0.04
C LEU A 36 7.64 -5.29 1.19
N VAL A 37 7.67 -5.96 2.35
CA VAL A 37 8.45 -5.53 3.52
C VAL A 37 9.95 -5.47 3.20
N GLY A 38 10.48 -6.47 2.50
CA GLY A 38 11.88 -6.46 2.05
C GLY A 38 12.16 -5.37 1.01
N GLY A 39 11.21 -5.12 0.10
CA GLY A 39 11.28 -4.07 -0.91
C GLY A 39 11.35 -2.66 -0.31
N CYS A 40 10.66 -2.42 0.81
CA CYS A 40 10.71 -1.15 1.54
C CYS A 40 12.13 -0.75 1.98
N GLN A 41 13.01 -1.72 2.24
CA GLN A 41 14.40 -1.45 2.62
C GLN A 41 15.31 -1.17 1.42
N LYS A 42 14.94 -1.67 0.23
CA LYS A 42 15.78 -1.63 -0.97
C LYS A 42 15.52 -0.41 -1.85
N VAL A 43 14.28 0.06 -1.89
CA VAL A 43 13.86 1.13 -2.81
C VAL A 43 13.62 2.41 -2.03
N GLN A 44 14.59 3.34 -2.09
CA GLN A 44 14.50 4.62 -1.40
C GLN A 44 13.32 5.45 -1.94
N GLY A 45 12.55 6.06 -1.04
CA GLY A 45 11.46 6.98 -1.40
C GLY A 45 10.21 6.33 -1.96
N GLN A 46 10.18 5.00 -2.13
CA GLN A 46 8.99 4.27 -2.58
C GLN A 46 7.82 4.52 -1.62
N GLN A 47 6.62 4.75 -2.15
CA GLN A 47 5.41 4.92 -1.34
C GLN A 47 4.41 3.78 -1.54
N GLY A 48 4.48 3.13 -2.70
CA GLY A 48 3.50 2.12 -3.13
C GLY A 48 3.46 0.90 -2.21
N TYR A 49 4.60 0.37 -1.77
CA TYR A 49 4.63 -0.84 -0.94
C TYR A 49 4.02 -0.58 0.43
N TYR A 50 4.24 0.61 1.03
CA TYR A 50 3.57 0.96 2.28
C TYR A 50 2.05 0.98 2.12
N ARG A 51 1.58 1.50 0.97
CA ARG A 51 0.15 1.53 0.63
C ARG A 51 -0.43 0.15 0.36
N ALA A 52 0.30 -0.72 -0.32
CA ALA A 52 -0.09 -2.11 -0.48
C ALA A 52 -0.23 -2.83 0.87
N ILE A 53 0.76 -2.69 1.76
CA ILE A 53 0.72 -3.30 3.09
C ILE A 53 -0.44 -2.74 3.92
N ALA A 54 -0.68 -1.43 3.87
CA ALA A 54 -1.83 -0.79 4.52
C ALA A 54 -3.16 -1.34 3.98
N GLY A 55 -3.27 -1.48 2.67
CA GLY A 55 -4.42 -2.08 1.99
C GLY A 55 -4.68 -3.53 2.43
N MET A 56 -3.63 -4.35 2.48
CA MET A 56 -3.73 -5.73 2.98
C MET A 56 -4.28 -5.77 4.41
N ARG A 57 -3.74 -4.92 5.30
CA ARG A 57 -4.16 -4.85 6.71
C ARG A 57 -5.60 -4.35 6.87
N SER A 58 -5.98 -3.33 6.09
CA SER A 58 -7.33 -2.75 6.13
C SER A 58 -8.40 -3.69 5.57
N ALA A 59 -8.06 -4.55 4.61
CA ALA A 59 -8.99 -5.54 4.08
C ALA A 59 -9.33 -6.65 5.09
N SER A 60 -8.34 -7.14 5.85
CA SER A 60 -8.57 -8.07 6.96
C SER A 60 -7.39 -8.10 7.91
N LEU A 61 -7.58 -7.58 9.13
CA LEU A 61 -6.54 -7.61 10.17
C LEU A 61 -6.13 -9.05 10.53
N GLY A 62 -7.10 -9.96 10.69
CA GLY A 62 -6.81 -11.34 11.03
C GLY A 62 -6.06 -12.11 9.92
N ALA A 63 -6.41 -11.89 8.65
CA ALA A 63 -5.66 -12.49 7.53
C ALA A 63 -4.23 -11.92 7.46
N PHE A 64 -4.09 -10.61 7.68
CA PHE A 64 -2.80 -9.93 7.73
C PHE A 64 -1.90 -10.48 8.83
N GLU A 65 -2.41 -10.66 10.05
CA GLU A 65 -1.65 -11.21 11.17
C GLU A 65 -1.20 -12.66 10.91
N ARG A 66 -2.07 -13.49 10.33
CA ARG A 66 -1.71 -14.86 9.91
C ARG A 66 -0.64 -14.87 8.83
N ALA A 67 -0.76 -14.00 7.83
CA ALA A 67 0.25 -13.85 6.79
C ALA A 67 1.59 -13.39 7.38
N ALA A 68 1.55 -12.41 8.29
CA ALA A 68 2.73 -11.91 8.97
C ALA A 68 3.43 -13.00 9.81
N ALA A 69 2.67 -13.83 10.53
CA ALA A 69 3.21 -14.93 11.33
C ALA A 69 3.90 -16.02 10.50
N ARG A 70 3.54 -16.16 9.22
CA ARG A 70 4.16 -17.13 8.29
C ARG A 70 5.43 -16.61 7.61
N MET A 71 5.73 -15.31 7.73
CA MET A 71 6.94 -14.74 7.14
C MET A 71 8.21 -15.20 7.88
N PRO A 72 9.39 -15.15 7.24
CA PRO A 72 10.67 -15.32 7.93
C PRO A 72 10.85 -14.36 9.11
N ASN A 73 11.46 -14.82 10.20
CA ASN A 73 11.63 -14.05 11.44
C ASN A 73 12.28 -12.68 11.25
N ALA A 74 13.27 -12.58 10.36
CA ALA A 74 13.92 -11.32 10.02
C ALA A 74 12.92 -10.31 9.42
N THR A 75 12.07 -10.76 8.51
CA THR A 75 11.03 -9.94 7.87
C THR A 75 9.92 -9.56 8.84
N GLN A 76 9.53 -10.45 9.76
CA GLN A 76 8.60 -10.10 10.85
C GLN A 76 9.15 -8.99 11.74
N ARG A 77 10.46 -8.98 12.02
CA ARG A 77 11.10 -7.92 12.80
C ARG A 77 11.08 -6.59 12.05
N LEU A 78 11.34 -6.61 10.73
CA LEU A 78 11.22 -5.43 9.89
C LEU A 78 9.79 -4.86 9.90
N LEU A 79 8.78 -5.71 9.74
CA LEU A 79 7.37 -5.31 9.80
C LEU A 79 6.99 -4.64 11.13
N ARG A 80 7.56 -5.10 12.25
CA ARG A 80 7.36 -4.52 13.58
C ARG A 80 8.19 -3.24 13.83
N GLY A 81 9.11 -2.90 12.92
CA GLY A 81 9.92 -1.70 12.99
C GLY A 81 9.07 -0.43 13.12
N ALA A 82 9.49 0.50 13.97
CA ALA A 82 8.71 1.71 14.27
C ALA A 82 8.49 2.57 13.02
N GLU A 83 9.51 2.69 12.16
CA GLU A 83 9.42 3.49 10.94
C GLU A 83 8.41 2.92 9.94
N LEU A 84 8.49 1.60 9.71
CA LEU A 84 7.57 0.93 8.80
C LEU A 84 6.12 1.00 9.29
N ARG A 85 5.90 0.82 10.60
CA ARG A 85 4.57 1.00 11.20
C ARG A 85 4.02 2.40 11.00
N LYS A 86 4.81 3.45 11.28
CA LYS A 86 4.40 4.85 11.08
C LYS A 86 3.91 5.10 9.65
N LEU A 87 4.58 4.55 8.64
CA LEU A 87 4.23 4.74 7.23
C LEU A 87 2.99 3.95 6.81
N ILE A 88 2.78 2.76 7.36
CA ILE A 88 1.58 1.92 7.12
C ILE A 88 0.35 2.51 7.84
N ASP A 89 0.54 3.11 9.02
CA ASP A 89 -0.52 3.67 9.86
C ASP A 89 -1.11 4.96 9.31
N VAL A 90 -0.51 5.57 8.28
CA VAL A 90 -1.05 6.78 7.64
C VAL A 90 -2.42 6.49 7.01
N PRO A 91 -3.49 7.20 7.39
CA PRO A 91 -4.80 7.04 6.76
C PRO A 91 -4.75 7.36 5.26
N ARG A 92 -5.51 6.60 4.45
CA ARG A 92 -5.55 6.77 2.98
C ARG A 92 -5.83 8.21 2.56
N VAL A 93 -6.85 8.84 3.17
CA VAL A 93 -7.21 10.23 2.89
C VAL A 93 -6.07 11.23 3.14
N SER A 94 -5.30 11.04 4.22
CA SER A 94 -4.15 11.87 4.56
C SER A 94 -3.02 11.66 3.56
N PHE A 95 -2.77 10.41 3.20
CA PHE A 95 -1.76 10.04 2.20
C PHE A 95 -2.08 10.66 0.83
N GLU A 96 -3.32 10.51 0.34
CA GLU A 96 -3.76 11.08 -0.93
C GLU A 96 -3.67 12.61 -0.94
N SER A 97 -4.05 13.26 0.17
CA SER A 97 -3.92 14.71 0.33
C SER A 97 -2.47 15.18 0.28
N MET A 98 -1.56 14.45 0.93
CA MET A 98 -0.12 14.70 0.87
C MET A 98 0.41 14.55 -0.56
N MET A 99 0.04 13.49 -1.27
CA MET A 99 0.48 13.25 -2.65
C MET A 99 -0.07 14.30 -3.61
N ARG A 100 -1.34 14.71 -3.45
CA ARG A 100 -1.93 15.82 -4.22
C ARG A 100 -1.16 17.12 -4.01
N LYS A 101 -0.78 17.44 -2.76
CA LYS A 101 0.04 18.61 -2.45
C LYS A 101 1.42 18.53 -3.13
N ARG A 102 2.09 17.37 -3.07
CA ARG A 102 3.39 17.14 -3.73
C ARG A 102 3.30 17.28 -5.25
N ALA A 103 2.27 16.72 -5.86
CA ALA A 103 2.02 16.81 -7.30
C ALA A 103 1.82 18.28 -7.74
N ARG A 104 0.98 19.04 -7.01
CA ARG A 104 0.78 20.47 -7.27
C ARG A 104 2.07 21.28 -7.16
N ALA A 105 2.86 21.03 -6.10
CA ALA A 105 4.14 21.71 -5.92
C ALA A 105 5.14 21.38 -7.04
N ALA A 106 5.19 20.12 -7.49
CA ALA A 106 6.01 19.72 -8.62
C ALA A 106 5.58 20.43 -9.90
N LEU A 107 4.27 20.43 -10.22
CA LEU A 107 3.73 21.12 -11.39
C LEU A 107 4.03 22.62 -11.37
N ALA A 108 3.88 23.30 -10.22
CA ALA A 108 4.20 24.72 -10.09
C ALA A 108 5.69 25.01 -10.38
N ARG A 109 6.60 24.10 -10.00
CA ARG A 109 8.04 24.22 -10.30
C ARG A 109 8.35 24.02 -11.78
N PHE A 110 7.52 23.31 -12.53
CA PHE A 110 7.71 23.07 -13.97
C PHE A 110 6.97 24.08 -14.84
N GLY A 111 5.84 24.63 -14.38
CA GLY A 111 5.03 25.62 -15.10
C GLY A 111 5.47 27.07 -14.93
N GLY A 112 6.40 27.36 -14.02
CA GLY A 112 7.02 28.69 -13.86
C GLY A 112 8.21 28.93 -14.80
N ARG A 113 8.20 28.35 -15.99
CA ARG A 113 9.22 28.53 -17.03
C ARG A 113 8.62 29.24 -18.23
#